data_AF-A0A850SJX3-F1
#
_entry.id   AF-A0A850SJX3-F1
#
_cell.length_a   1.000
_cell.length_b   1.000
_cell.length_c   1.000
_cell.angle_alpha   90.00
_cell.angle_beta   90.00
_cell.angle_gamma   90.00
#
_symmetry.space_group_name_H-M   'P 1'
#
loop_
_entity.id
_entity.type
_entity.pdbx_description
1 polymer ?
#
loop_
_entity_poly.entity_id
_entity_poly.type
_entity_poly.pdbx_seq_one_letter_code
_entity_poly.pdbx_strand_id
1 'polypeptide(L)'
;MKSREMVVDTIRTLKLLSKWGANMAVGRRRPVIAVFSMTHYCNFYCPMCPFGDADKEGQIVLARRKDLTTEQWKTVFDKVSSHCVWSIIEGGEPTSRPDFMELVRYLHSKKMPITLITNCSLLHTIDLDELKKYIQFVTCSIDSVFEEPYCKVRGVTPQTYRRVMDNLQLLTEHKVPHYFNSVITKYNTQEFIDQTYFDRAKELGANAVSFTFVEDRSDVDYSLLPDRETMNKVCASILDYMGKKKEPQVMIPPEYFQQILQDGRGHFDECGVWKSIFVNGNGTVMVPCWKFNSPENTYSLLEHSVDEIWSAPQWDIAKTCHDCEVLGCIWYSSQPVTTFARNYMRGLGKMISKERPELAEAV
;
A
#
# COMPACT_ATOMS: atom_id res chain seq x y z
N MET A 1 -31.84 -6.07 2.73
CA MET A 1 -31.26 -4.75 3.08
C MET A 1 -30.36 -4.35 1.93
N LYS A 2 -30.75 -3.35 1.11
CA LYS A 2 -29.99 -2.97 -0.09
C LYS A 2 -28.58 -2.55 0.33
N SER A 3 -27.55 -3.21 -0.21
CA SER A 3 -26.15 -2.81 -0.07
C SER A 3 -26.05 -1.36 -0.53
N ARG A 4 -25.77 -0.46 0.40
CA ARG A 4 -25.53 0.94 0.07
C ARG A 4 -24.12 0.95 -0.51
N GLU A 5 -24.01 0.86 -1.84
CA GLU A 5 -22.74 1.05 -2.56
C GLU A 5 -22.03 2.26 -1.95
N MET A 6 -20.76 2.10 -1.57
CA MET A 6 -19.93 3.25 -1.23
C MET A 6 -19.79 4.10 -2.48
N VAL A 7 -20.66 5.09 -2.62
CA VAL A 7 -20.68 6.00 -3.75
C VAL A 7 -19.43 6.87 -3.64
N VAL A 8 -18.39 6.48 -4.37
CA VAL A 8 -17.27 7.38 -4.67
C VAL A 8 -17.86 8.65 -5.25
N ASP A 9 -17.59 9.80 -4.62
CA ASP A 9 -18.08 11.09 -5.08
C ASP A 9 -17.47 11.40 -6.46
N THR A 10 -18.18 10.98 -7.50
CA THR A 10 -17.70 11.02 -8.88
C THR A 10 -17.50 12.46 -9.34
N ILE A 11 -18.34 13.38 -8.86
CA ILE A 11 -18.25 14.81 -9.19
C ILE A 11 -16.97 15.39 -8.61
N ARG A 12 -16.68 15.13 -7.32
CA ARG A 12 -15.43 15.55 -6.67
C ARG A 12 -14.23 14.96 -7.40
N THR A 13 -14.23 13.66 -7.68
CA THR A 13 -13.14 12.97 -8.37
C THR A 13 -12.88 13.56 -9.76
N LEU A 14 -13.92 13.76 -10.57
CA LEU A 14 -13.78 14.37 -11.90
C LEU A 14 -13.22 15.79 -11.83
N LYS A 15 -13.67 16.61 -10.88
CA LYS A 15 -13.14 17.97 -10.67
C LYS A 15 -11.65 17.95 -10.32
N LEU A 16 -11.24 17.10 -9.39
CA LEU A 16 -9.84 16.98 -8.98
C LEU A 16 -8.95 16.43 -10.10
N LEU A 17 -9.39 15.41 -10.82
CA LEU A 17 -8.64 14.86 -11.96
C LEU A 17 -8.55 15.87 -13.12
N SER A 18 -9.62 16.65 -13.37
CA SER A 18 -9.59 17.71 -14.38
C SER A 18 -8.59 18.81 -13.99
N LYS A 19 -8.60 19.24 -12.73
CA LYS A 19 -7.61 20.20 -12.19
C LYS A 19 -6.19 19.62 -12.27
N TRP A 20 -6.01 18.34 -11.93
CA TRP A 20 -4.73 17.65 -11.99
C TRP A 20 -4.20 17.60 -13.44
N GLY A 21 -5.04 17.21 -14.40
CA GLY A 21 -4.70 17.19 -15.82
C GLY A 21 -4.34 18.58 -16.36
N ALA A 22 -5.07 19.63 -15.98
CA ALA A 22 -4.73 21.01 -16.33
C ALA A 22 -3.38 21.46 -15.76
N ASN A 23 -3.05 21.08 -14.52
CA ASN A 23 -1.73 21.36 -13.93
C ASN A 23 -0.62 20.62 -14.70
N MET A 24 -0.83 19.34 -15.02
CA MET A 24 0.12 18.56 -15.80
C MET A 24 0.38 19.14 -17.19
N ALA A 25 -0.66 19.65 -17.86
CA ALA A 25 -0.54 20.28 -19.18
C ALA A 25 0.33 21.54 -19.18
N VAL A 26 0.47 22.23 -18.03
CA VAL A 26 1.35 23.38 -17.85
C VAL A 26 2.63 23.05 -17.08
N GLY A 27 2.99 21.76 -16.99
CA GLY A 27 4.22 21.28 -16.37
C GLY A 27 4.25 21.33 -14.83
N ARG A 28 3.09 21.51 -14.16
CA ARG A 28 2.98 21.52 -12.70
C ARG A 28 2.61 20.15 -12.17
N ARG A 29 3.51 19.54 -11.39
CA ARG A 29 3.26 18.28 -10.68
C ARG A 29 2.31 18.52 -9.51
N ARG A 30 1.42 17.55 -9.25
CA ARG A 30 0.49 17.54 -8.12
C ARG A 30 0.27 16.12 -7.61
N PRO A 31 0.10 15.93 -6.29
CA PRO A 31 -0.25 14.62 -5.76
C PRO A 31 -1.69 14.30 -6.15
N VAL A 32 -1.96 13.01 -6.35
CA VAL A 32 -3.29 12.47 -6.66
C VAL A 32 -3.68 11.39 -5.65
N ILE A 33 -2.72 10.71 -5.02
CA ILE A 33 -2.94 9.73 -3.95
C ILE A 33 -2.36 10.27 -2.64
N ALA A 34 -3.09 10.10 -1.54
CA ALA A 34 -2.58 10.36 -0.19
C ALA A 34 -2.24 9.06 0.51
N VAL A 35 -1.11 9.01 1.18
CA VAL A 35 -0.67 7.90 2.02
C VAL A 35 -0.40 8.45 3.41
N PHE A 36 -1.14 7.97 4.39
CA PHE A 36 -1.10 8.44 5.76
C PHE A 36 -0.50 7.34 6.64
N SER A 37 0.78 7.49 6.98
CA SER A 37 1.45 6.66 7.97
C SER A 37 1.07 7.14 9.37
N MET A 38 0.01 6.55 9.95
CA MET A 38 -0.74 7.09 11.08
C MET A 38 0.02 7.11 12.41
N THR A 39 1.01 6.23 12.56
CA THR A 39 1.79 6.09 13.78
C THR A 39 3.19 5.57 13.47
N HIS A 40 4.17 5.92 14.31
CA HIS A 40 5.49 5.28 14.27
C HIS A 40 5.51 3.91 14.99
N TYR A 41 4.45 3.54 15.73
CA TYR A 41 4.39 2.28 16.46
C TYR A 41 3.83 1.13 15.61
N CYS A 42 4.54 0.01 15.61
CA CYS A 42 4.09 -1.26 15.05
C CYS A 42 4.29 -2.37 16.08
N ASN A 43 3.32 -3.28 16.21
CA ASN A 43 3.46 -4.44 17.09
C ASN A 43 4.34 -5.56 16.49
N PHE A 44 4.84 -5.43 15.25
CA PHE A 44 5.71 -6.40 14.57
C PHE A 44 7.15 -5.88 14.42
N TYR A 45 8.14 -6.77 14.23
CA TYR A 45 9.54 -6.42 13.98
C TYR A 45 10.01 -6.98 12.62
N CYS A 46 9.53 -6.38 11.53
CA CYS A 46 9.86 -6.85 10.19
C CYS A 46 11.25 -6.30 9.79
N PRO A 47 12.27 -7.12 9.49
CA PRO A 47 13.64 -6.63 9.24
C PRO A 47 13.77 -5.66 8.05
N MET A 48 12.90 -5.79 7.05
CA MET A 48 12.84 -4.90 5.88
C MET A 48 12.13 -3.57 6.13
N CYS A 49 11.44 -3.39 7.27
CA CYS A 49 10.53 -2.28 7.48
C CYS A 49 11.20 -1.16 8.30
N PRO A 50 11.08 0.12 7.89
CA PRO A 50 11.60 1.24 8.68
C PRO A 50 10.83 1.45 10.01
N PHE A 51 9.62 0.89 10.14
CA PHE A 51 8.85 0.87 11.39
C PHE A 51 9.13 -0.39 12.24
N GLY A 52 9.93 -1.33 11.74
CA GLY A 52 10.27 -2.54 12.49
C GLY A 52 11.34 -2.22 13.53
N ASP A 53 10.95 -2.11 14.80
CA ASP A 53 11.88 -2.00 15.92
C ASP A 53 11.70 -3.14 16.94
N ALA A 54 12.79 -3.68 17.47
CA ALA A 54 12.76 -4.66 18.54
C ALA A 54 12.46 -4.00 19.89
N ASP A 55 12.82 -2.73 20.08
CA ASP A 55 12.50 -1.92 21.25
C ASP A 55 11.07 -1.37 21.15
N LYS A 56 10.09 -2.19 21.57
CA LYS A 56 8.67 -1.82 21.52
C LYS A 56 8.32 -0.73 22.51
N GLU A 57 8.92 -0.75 23.69
CA GLU A 57 8.74 0.29 24.70
C GLU A 57 9.24 1.64 24.19
N GLY A 58 10.44 1.69 23.62
CA GLY A 58 11.00 2.89 22.99
C GLY A 58 10.14 3.39 21.84
N GLN A 59 9.62 2.50 21.01
CA GLN A 59 8.73 2.86 19.91
C GLN A 59 7.39 3.43 20.40
N ILE A 60 6.81 2.91 21.48
CA ILE A 60 5.62 3.48 22.12
C ILE A 60 5.91 4.89 22.65
N VAL A 61 7.06 5.09 23.30
CA VAL A 61 7.48 6.42 23.79
C VAL A 61 7.67 7.39 22.62
N LEU A 62 8.29 6.94 21.52
CA LEU A 62 8.45 7.74 20.31
C LEU A 62 7.09 8.16 19.74
N ALA A 63 6.18 7.20 19.55
CA ALA A 63 4.83 7.43 19.04
C ALA A 63 4.07 8.43 19.91
N ARG A 64 4.06 8.24 21.24
CA ARG A 64 3.39 9.17 22.17
C ARG A 64 3.94 10.60 22.11
N ARG A 65 5.24 10.75 21.85
CA ARG A 65 5.91 12.06 21.83
C ARG A 65 5.83 12.76 20.47
N LYS A 66 5.85 11.99 19.38
CA LYS A 66 6.05 12.50 18.02
C LYS A 66 4.84 12.33 17.12
N ASP A 67 3.96 11.36 17.37
CA ASP A 67 2.79 11.18 16.53
C ASP A 67 1.81 12.36 16.69
N LEU A 68 1.14 12.67 15.59
CA LEU A 68 0.05 13.62 15.58
C LEU A 68 -1.08 13.12 16.48
N THR A 69 -1.61 14.07 17.23
CA THR A 69 -2.90 13.94 17.93
C THR A 69 -4.04 13.77 16.92
N THR A 70 -5.19 13.33 17.41
CA THR A 70 -6.41 13.18 16.61
C THR A 70 -6.77 14.46 15.84
N GLU A 71 -6.74 15.61 16.51
CA GLU A 71 -7.08 16.91 15.90
C GLU A 71 -6.05 17.37 14.86
N GLN A 72 -4.77 17.07 15.09
CA GLN A 72 -3.73 17.35 14.09
C GLN A 72 -3.91 16.47 12.85
N TRP A 73 -4.24 15.18 13.00
CA TRP A 73 -4.58 14.32 11.87
C TRP A 73 -5.80 14.82 11.09
N LYS A 74 -6.84 15.28 11.78
CA LYS A 74 -8.02 15.90 11.13
C LYS A 74 -7.62 17.12 10.29
N THR A 75 -6.73 17.97 10.83
CA THR A 75 -6.19 19.13 10.11
C THR A 75 -5.40 18.72 8.87
N VAL A 76 -4.57 17.67 8.97
CA VAL A 76 -3.84 17.09 7.84
C VAL A 76 -4.80 16.56 6.77
N PHE A 77 -5.84 15.81 7.16
CA PHE A 77 -6.85 15.30 6.23
C PHE A 77 -7.57 16.42 5.49
N ASP A 78 -7.90 17.52 6.17
CA ASP A 78 -8.51 18.70 5.54
C ASP A 78 -7.60 19.31 4.47
N LYS A 79 -6.32 19.52 4.79
CA LYS A 79 -5.33 20.06 3.84
C LYS A 79 -5.17 19.15 2.61
N VAL A 80 -5.02 17.85 2.83
CA VAL A 80 -4.69 16.88 1.77
C VAL A 80 -5.91 16.51 0.90
N SER A 81 -7.11 16.45 1.47
CA SER A 81 -8.33 16.05 0.76
C SER A 81 -8.75 16.99 -0.37
N SER A 82 -8.25 18.23 -0.41
CA SER A 82 -8.48 19.15 -1.53
C SER A 82 -7.57 18.90 -2.75
N HIS A 83 -6.61 17.97 -2.62
CA HIS A 83 -5.61 17.67 -3.65
C HIS A 83 -5.72 16.22 -4.17
N CYS A 84 -5.99 15.26 -3.28
CA CYS A 84 -5.93 13.84 -3.61
C CYS A 84 -7.31 13.23 -3.85
N VAL A 85 -7.41 12.28 -4.78
CA VAL A 85 -8.66 11.56 -5.09
C VAL A 85 -8.82 10.25 -4.34
N TRP A 86 -7.74 9.73 -3.76
CA TRP A 86 -7.70 8.48 -3.01
C TRP A 86 -6.83 8.63 -1.77
N SER A 87 -7.13 7.88 -0.73
CA SER A 87 -6.34 7.80 0.50
C SER A 87 -5.99 6.37 0.86
N ILE A 88 -4.79 6.19 1.38
CA ILE A 88 -4.27 4.94 1.93
C ILE A 88 -3.91 5.23 3.38
N ILE A 89 -4.50 4.47 4.30
CA ILE A 89 -4.14 4.47 5.71
C ILE A 89 -3.14 3.34 5.94
N GLU A 90 -1.99 3.67 6.52
CA GLU A 90 -0.90 2.74 6.86
C GLU A 90 -0.13 3.27 8.10
N GLY A 91 1.15 2.91 8.22
CA GLY A 91 2.10 3.49 9.18
C GLY A 91 2.14 2.75 10.49
N GLY A 92 3.34 2.34 10.88
CA GLY A 92 3.53 1.37 11.93
C GLY A 92 2.52 0.23 11.77
N GLU A 93 1.62 0.07 12.73
CA GLU A 93 0.33 -0.60 12.53
C GLU A 93 -0.81 0.38 12.83
N PRO A 94 -1.59 0.87 11.85
CA PRO A 94 -2.60 1.89 12.10
C PRO A 94 -3.71 1.43 13.06
N THR A 95 -4.05 0.14 13.05
CA THR A 95 -5.09 -0.43 13.92
C THR A 95 -4.68 -0.50 15.39
N SER A 96 -3.42 -0.22 15.74
CA SER A 96 -2.98 -0.14 17.13
C SER A 96 -3.34 1.19 17.79
N ARG A 97 -3.75 2.21 17.01
CA ARG A 97 -4.14 3.51 17.56
C ARG A 97 -5.49 3.43 18.27
N PRO A 98 -5.62 3.94 19.51
CA PRO A 98 -6.91 3.98 20.21
C PRO A 98 -8.00 4.77 19.48
N ASP A 99 -7.61 5.78 18.70
CA ASP A 99 -8.49 6.68 17.94
C ASP A 99 -8.64 6.26 16.46
N PHE A 100 -8.20 5.06 16.07
CA PHE A 100 -8.19 4.59 14.68
C PHE A 100 -9.56 4.75 13.99
N MET A 101 -10.62 4.21 14.58
CA MET A 101 -11.97 4.28 13.98
C MET A 101 -12.52 5.70 13.89
N GLU A 102 -12.12 6.60 14.80
CA GLU A 102 -12.49 8.02 14.72
C GLU A 102 -11.83 8.69 13.50
N LEU A 103 -10.55 8.44 13.29
CA LEU A 103 -9.80 8.99 12.17
C LEU A 103 -10.30 8.45 10.83
N VAL A 104 -10.63 7.16 10.74
CA VAL A 104 -11.27 6.56 9.55
C VAL A 104 -12.60 7.25 9.24
N ARG A 105 -13.48 7.43 10.24
CA ARG A 105 -14.76 8.13 10.07
C ARG A 105 -14.57 9.56 9.58
N TYR A 106 -13.60 10.27 10.16
CA TYR A 106 -13.32 11.64 9.78
C TYR A 106 -12.80 11.74 8.34
N LEU A 107 -11.83 10.90 7.96
CA LEU A 107 -11.30 10.88 6.60
C LEU A 107 -12.39 10.55 5.56
N HIS A 108 -13.26 9.58 5.88
CA HIS A 108 -14.40 9.23 5.04
C HIS A 108 -15.36 10.41 4.87
N SER A 109 -15.56 11.24 5.91
CA SER A 109 -16.39 12.45 5.82
C SER A 109 -15.87 13.47 4.79
N LYS A 110 -14.58 13.43 4.46
CA LYS A 110 -13.93 14.25 3.41
C LYS A 110 -14.15 13.72 2.00
N LYS A 111 -14.99 12.68 1.84
CA LYS A 111 -15.33 12.05 0.56
C LYS A 111 -14.10 11.50 -0.17
N MET A 112 -13.09 11.10 0.60
CA MET A 112 -11.94 10.36 0.11
C MET A 112 -12.22 8.86 0.23
N PRO A 113 -12.09 8.10 -0.87
CA PRO A 113 -11.94 6.66 -0.78
C PRO A 113 -10.71 6.29 0.07
N ILE A 114 -10.86 5.30 0.94
CA ILE A 114 -9.87 4.80 1.89
C ILE A 114 -9.53 3.34 1.56
N THR A 115 -8.25 3.09 1.34
CA THR A 115 -7.63 1.76 1.47
C THR A 115 -6.98 1.65 2.84
N LEU A 116 -7.17 0.54 3.55
CA LEU A 116 -6.43 0.25 4.78
C LEU A 116 -5.31 -0.76 4.49
N ILE A 117 -4.06 -0.42 4.77
CA ILE A 117 -2.95 -1.39 4.82
C ILE A 117 -2.74 -1.77 6.29
N THR A 118 -2.69 -3.06 6.59
CA THR A 118 -2.53 -3.59 7.95
C THR A 118 -1.81 -4.93 7.95
N ASN A 119 -1.09 -5.23 9.03
CA ASN A 119 -0.54 -6.54 9.32
C ASN A 119 -1.60 -7.57 9.77
N CYS A 120 -2.86 -7.14 9.87
CA CYS A 120 -4.04 -7.94 10.21
C CYS A 120 -4.08 -8.49 11.64
N SER A 121 -3.05 -8.32 12.46
CA SER A 121 -2.94 -8.98 13.77
C SER A 121 -3.94 -8.47 14.82
N LEU A 122 -4.43 -7.25 14.65
CA LEU A 122 -5.36 -6.59 15.58
C LEU A 122 -6.79 -6.49 15.06
N LEU A 123 -7.14 -7.11 13.92
CA LEU A 123 -8.49 -6.95 13.35
C LEU A 123 -9.60 -7.49 14.27
N HIS A 124 -9.32 -8.51 15.08
CA HIS A 124 -10.24 -8.99 16.11
C HIS A 124 -10.63 -7.94 17.18
N THR A 125 -9.89 -6.83 17.29
CA THR A 125 -10.22 -5.73 18.22
C THR A 125 -11.01 -4.61 17.54
N ILE A 126 -11.32 -4.73 16.24
CA ILE A 126 -12.00 -3.72 15.45
C ILE A 126 -13.39 -4.23 15.07
N ASP A 127 -14.40 -3.37 15.15
CA ASP A 127 -15.72 -3.65 14.58
C ASP A 127 -15.62 -3.62 13.04
N LEU A 128 -15.49 -4.80 12.42
CA LEU A 128 -15.36 -4.96 10.97
C LEU A 128 -16.64 -4.58 10.21
N ASP A 129 -17.82 -4.75 10.83
CA ASP A 129 -19.09 -4.36 10.23
C ASP A 129 -19.26 -2.83 10.22
N GLU A 130 -18.68 -2.14 11.19
CA GLU A 130 -18.54 -0.69 11.14
C GLU A 130 -17.47 -0.28 10.13
N LEU A 131 -16.26 -0.84 10.19
CA LEU A 131 -15.12 -0.46 9.34
C LEU A 131 -15.46 -0.51 7.85
N LYS A 132 -16.12 -1.58 7.39
CA LYS A 132 -16.46 -1.77 5.97
C LYS A 132 -17.43 -0.72 5.40
N LYS A 133 -18.05 0.11 6.24
CA LYS A 133 -18.88 1.24 5.81
C LYS A 133 -18.04 2.42 5.28
N TYR A 134 -16.74 2.45 5.60
CA TYR A 134 -15.87 3.60 5.36
C TYR A 134 -14.71 3.31 4.40
N ILE A 135 -14.26 2.05 4.31
CA ILE A 135 -13.10 1.65 3.51
C ILE A 135 -13.51 0.90 2.24
N GLN A 136 -12.80 1.09 1.13
CA GLN A 136 -13.06 0.35 -0.11
C GLN A 136 -12.50 -1.06 -0.06
N PHE A 137 -11.33 -1.24 0.54
CA PHE A 137 -10.72 -2.55 0.73
C PHE A 137 -9.59 -2.52 1.76
N VAL A 138 -9.32 -3.68 2.33
CA VAL A 138 -8.15 -3.95 3.17
C VAL A 138 -7.04 -4.59 2.31
N THR A 139 -5.85 -4.03 2.38
CA THR A 139 -4.61 -4.61 1.87
C THR A 139 -3.95 -5.36 3.02
N CYS A 140 -4.04 -6.68 2.99
CA CYS A 140 -3.48 -7.53 4.04
C CYS A 140 -2.00 -7.78 3.74
N SER A 141 -1.11 -7.38 4.64
CA SER A 141 0.32 -7.63 4.48
C SER A 141 0.67 -9.08 4.85
N ILE A 142 0.54 -9.97 3.86
CA ILE A 142 0.74 -11.43 3.97
C ILE A 142 1.94 -11.82 3.13
N ASP A 143 3.14 -11.70 3.70
CA ASP A 143 4.40 -11.95 3.00
C ASP A 143 4.69 -13.44 2.79
N SER A 144 3.98 -14.31 3.50
CA SER A 144 4.05 -15.76 3.33
C SER A 144 2.76 -16.40 3.80
N VAL A 145 2.39 -17.52 3.19
CA VAL A 145 1.20 -18.31 3.56
C VAL A 145 1.56 -19.50 4.46
N PHE A 146 2.84 -19.65 4.82
CA PHE A 146 3.36 -20.69 5.70
C PHE A 146 4.01 -20.08 6.94
N GLU A 147 3.90 -20.77 8.08
CA GLU A 147 4.26 -20.22 9.39
C GLU A 147 5.73 -19.82 9.50
N GLU A 148 6.67 -20.72 9.14
CA GLU A 148 8.12 -20.48 9.30
C GLU A 148 8.61 -19.28 8.48
N PRO A 149 8.41 -19.24 7.14
CA PRO A 149 8.79 -18.08 6.34
C PRO A 149 8.05 -16.80 6.76
N TYR A 150 6.77 -16.87 7.16
CA TYR A 150 6.06 -15.69 7.66
C TYR A 150 6.71 -15.13 8.92
N CYS A 151 6.95 -15.98 9.92
CA CYS A 151 7.56 -15.59 11.20
C CYS A 151 8.95 -14.96 10.97
N LYS A 152 9.72 -15.51 10.02
CA LYS A 152 11.05 -15.03 9.67
C LYS A 152 11.02 -13.67 8.96
N VAL A 153 10.12 -13.48 8.00
CA VAL A 153 9.98 -12.23 7.26
C VAL A 153 9.38 -11.10 8.12
N ARG A 154 8.46 -11.45 9.02
CA ARG A 154 7.73 -10.47 9.84
C ARG A 154 8.31 -10.24 11.24
N GLY A 155 9.27 -11.07 11.64
CA GLY A 155 9.85 -11.07 12.98
C GLY A 155 8.80 -11.25 14.07
N VAL A 156 7.95 -12.27 13.91
CA VAL A 156 6.87 -12.58 14.86
C VAL A 156 6.88 -14.05 15.26
N THR A 157 6.10 -14.37 16.29
CA THR A 157 5.96 -15.74 16.79
C THR A 157 4.92 -16.54 16.02
N PRO A 158 4.99 -17.89 16.04
CA PRO A 158 3.92 -18.77 15.56
C PRO A 158 2.52 -18.43 16.09
N GLN A 159 2.43 -18.00 17.34
CA GLN A 159 1.17 -17.56 17.96
C GLN A 159 0.59 -16.33 17.24
N THR A 160 1.46 -15.40 16.86
CA THR A 160 1.07 -14.19 16.11
C THR A 160 0.68 -14.54 14.67
N TYR A 161 1.40 -15.45 14.02
CA TYR A 161 1.02 -15.99 12.72
C TYR A 161 -0.40 -16.60 12.75
N ARG A 162 -0.68 -17.49 13.71
CA ARG A 162 -2.02 -18.07 13.87
C ARG A 162 -3.09 -17.01 14.07
N ARG A 163 -2.83 -16.01 14.92
CA ARG A 163 -3.74 -14.86 15.12
C ARG A 163 -4.03 -14.12 13.82
N VAL A 164 -3.02 -13.90 12.98
CA VAL A 164 -3.22 -13.27 11.67
C VAL A 164 -4.12 -14.13 10.79
N MET A 165 -3.87 -15.44 10.72
CA MET A 165 -4.70 -16.36 9.93
C MET A 165 -6.15 -16.41 10.40
N ASP A 166 -6.40 -16.42 11.71
CA ASP A 166 -7.74 -16.34 12.29
C ASP A 166 -8.42 -15.01 11.91
N ASN A 167 -7.68 -13.90 11.98
CA ASN A 167 -8.21 -12.58 11.64
C ASN A 167 -8.51 -12.41 10.13
N LEU A 168 -7.82 -13.12 9.25
CA LEU A 168 -8.16 -13.16 7.82
C LEU A 168 -9.51 -13.85 7.59
N GLN A 169 -9.83 -14.87 8.37
CA GLN A 169 -11.15 -15.52 8.32
C GLN A 169 -12.25 -14.52 8.70
N LEU A 170 -12.01 -13.67 9.72
CA LEU A 170 -12.97 -12.61 10.10
C LEU A 170 -13.26 -11.64 8.95
N LEU A 171 -12.26 -11.26 8.15
CA LEU A 171 -12.49 -10.41 6.96
C LEU A 171 -13.42 -11.09 5.96
N THR A 172 -13.25 -12.39 5.74
CA THR A 172 -14.09 -13.19 4.84
C THR A 172 -15.52 -13.34 5.39
N GLU A 173 -15.67 -13.67 6.67
CA GLU A 173 -16.96 -13.83 7.35
C GLU A 173 -17.79 -12.55 7.34
N HIS A 174 -17.15 -11.41 7.66
CA HIS A 174 -17.79 -10.08 7.64
C HIS A 174 -17.93 -9.49 6.23
N LYS A 175 -17.45 -10.20 5.20
CA LYS A 175 -17.47 -9.76 3.79
C LYS A 175 -16.80 -8.40 3.60
N VAL A 176 -15.65 -8.20 4.25
CA VAL A 176 -14.81 -7.02 4.05
C VAL A 176 -13.99 -7.25 2.78
N PRO A 177 -14.09 -6.39 1.75
CA PRO A 177 -13.27 -6.54 0.55
C PRO A 177 -11.78 -6.47 0.91
N HIS A 178 -11.00 -7.46 0.49
CA HIS A 178 -9.58 -7.51 0.81
C HIS A 178 -8.76 -8.25 -0.24
N TYR A 179 -7.45 -7.98 -0.25
CA TYR A 179 -6.47 -8.70 -1.06
C TYR A 179 -5.14 -8.79 -0.31
N PHE A 180 -4.27 -9.71 -0.72
CA PHE A 180 -2.97 -9.87 -0.08
C PHE A 180 -1.89 -9.08 -0.81
N ASN A 181 -1.06 -8.39 -0.05
CA ASN A 181 0.15 -7.76 -0.55
C ASN A 181 1.37 -8.41 0.10
N SER A 182 2.33 -8.84 -0.71
CA SER A 182 3.54 -9.52 -0.25
C SER A 182 4.80 -8.82 -0.69
N VAL A 183 5.77 -8.78 0.20
CA VAL A 183 7.16 -8.44 -0.07
C VAL A 183 7.94 -9.75 -0.23
N ILE A 184 8.48 -9.97 -1.42
CA ILE A 184 9.29 -11.14 -1.75
C ILE A 184 10.73 -10.89 -1.28
N THR A 185 11.21 -11.75 -0.39
CA THR A 185 12.55 -11.74 0.21
C THR A 185 13.22 -13.09 -0.06
N LYS A 186 14.51 -13.22 0.25
CA LYS A 186 15.23 -14.50 0.18
C LYS A 186 14.66 -15.59 1.10
N TYR A 187 13.71 -15.28 1.98
CA TYR A 187 13.13 -16.23 2.93
C TYR A 187 11.81 -16.85 2.47
N ASN A 188 11.12 -16.26 1.50
CA ASN A 188 9.79 -16.71 1.06
C ASN A 188 9.72 -17.01 -0.45
N THR A 189 10.85 -17.03 -1.16
CA THR A 189 10.83 -17.22 -2.63
C THR A 189 10.28 -18.57 -3.06
N GLN A 190 10.49 -19.63 -2.27
CA GLN A 190 10.13 -21.00 -2.66
C GLN A 190 8.63 -21.14 -2.97
N GLU A 191 7.78 -20.56 -2.12
CA GLU A 191 6.31 -20.60 -2.26
C GLU A 191 5.78 -19.82 -3.47
N PHE A 192 6.54 -18.85 -4.00
CA PHE A 192 6.25 -18.21 -5.29
C PHE A 192 6.78 -19.04 -6.47
N ILE A 193 7.93 -19.71 -6.32
CA ILE A 193 8.54 -20.54 -7.36
C ILE A 193 7.67 -21.77 -7.66
N ASP A 194 7.24 -22.49 -6.62
CA ASP A 194 6.37 -23.67 -6.78
C ASP A 194 4.87 -23.34 -6.87
N GLN A 195 4.52 -22.04 -6.81
CA GLN A 195 3.16 -21.51 -6.93
C GLN A 195 2.22 -21.89 -5.77
N THR A 196 2.71 -22.53 -4.71
CA THR A 196 1.89 -22.90 -3.53
C THR A 196 1.33 -21.69 -2.80
N TYR A 197 2.00 -20.54 -2.87
CA TYR A 197 1.50 -19.26 -2.33
C TYR A 197 0.09 -18.95 -2.86
N PHE A 198 -0.12 -19.10 -4.17
CA PHE A 198 -1.37 -18.69 -4.82
C PHE A 198 -2.55 -19.57 -4.41
N ASP A 199 -2.36 -20.89 -4.39
CA ASP A 199 -3.42 -21.83 -4.00
C ASP A 199 -3.83 -21.59 -2.55
N ARG A 200 -2.84 -21.43 -1.66
CA ARG A 200 -3.11 -21.18 -0.24
C ARG A 200 -3.69 -19.78 0.03
N ALA A 201 -3.26 -18.76 -0.70
CA ALA A 201 -3.85 -17.41 -0.59
C ALA A 201 -5.34 -17.43 -0.95
N LYS A 202 -5.73 -18.21 -1.97
CA LYS A 202 -7.14 -18.43 -2.31
C LYS A 202 -7.91 -19.09 -1.19
N GLU A 203 -7.36 -20.15 -0.59
CA GLU A 203 -7.98 -20.85 0.56
C GLU A 203 -8.18 -19.93 1.76
N LEU A 204 -7.29 -18.96 1.95
CA LEU A 204 -7.35 -17.95 3.00
C LEU A 204 -8.28 -16.76 2.67
N GLY A 205 -9.00 -16.81 1.54
CA GLY A 205 -10.02 -15.83 1.18
C GLY A 205 -9.57 -14.70 0.25
N ALA A 206 -8.33 -14.73 -0.26
CA ALA A 206 -7.86 -13.71 -1.19
C ALA A 206 -8.36 -13.97 -2.63
N ASN A 207 -9.04 -12.99 -3.23
CA ASN A 207 -9.42 -13.02 -4.65
C ASN A 207 -8.37 -12.36 -5.57
N ALA A 208 -7.45 -11.60 -4.98
CA ALA A 208 -6.36 -10.91 -5.65
C ALA A 208 -5.12 -10.88 -4.76
N VAL A 209 -3.96 -10.79 -5.42
CA VAL A 209 -2.64 -10.72 -4.80
C VAL A 209 -1.80 -9.65 -5.50
N SER A 210 -0.99 -8.95 -4.73
CA SER A 210 -0.01 -7.98 -5.20
C SER A 210 1.34 -8.32 -4.58
N PHE A 211 2.42 -8.13 -5.32
CA PHE A 211 3.75 -8.42 -4.78
C PHE A 211 4.84 -7.56 -5.40
N THR A 212 5.86 -7.30 -4.60
CA THR A 212 7.09 -6.60 -4.98
C THR A 212 8.28 -7.36 -4.40
N PHE A 213 9.45 -7.27 -5.01
CA PHE A 213 10.65 -7.66 -4.29
C PHE A 213 10.97 -6.62 -3.22
N VAL A 214 11.65 -7.07 -2.16
CA VAL A 214 12.15 -6.19 -1.11
C VAL A 214 13.19 -5.22 -1.66
N GLU A 215 13.13 -3.97 -1.22
CA GLU A 215 14.24 -3.03 -1.33
C GLU A 215 14.90 -2.96 0.04
N ASP A 216 16.21 -3.22 0.10
CA ASP A 216 16.93 -3.19 1.36
C ASP A 216 16.96 -1.78 1.93
N ARG A 217 16.85 -1.69 3.25
CA ARG A 217 16.89 -0.38 3.90
C ARG A 217 18.30 0.17 3.86
N SER A 218 18.42 1.49 3.66
CA SER A 218 19.70 2.17 3.59
C SER A 218 20.43 2.24 4.95
N ASP A 219 19.74 1.97 6.05
CA ASP A 219 20.26 2.01 7.42
C ASP A 219 20.77 0.63 7.93
N VAL A 220 20.80 -0.38 7.06
CA VAL A 220 21.28 -1.73 7.41
C VAL A 220 22.42 -2.21 6.50
N ASP A 221 23.23 -3.15 6.99
CA ASP A 221 24.38 -3.73 6.28
C ASP A 221 24.11 -5.14 5.71
N TYR A 222 22.85 -5.60 5.77
CA TYR A 222 22.42 -6.88 5.24
C TYR A 222 21.46 -6.72 4.07
N SER A 223 21.43 -7.74 3.20
CA SER A 223 20.47 -7.83 2.11
C SER A 223 19.44 -8.94 2.34
N LEU A 224 18.17 -8.59 2.14
CA LEU A 224 17.03 -9.50 2.10
C LEU A 224 16.59 -9.79 0.67
N LEU A 225 17.08 -9.02 -0.30
CA LEU A 225 16.81 -9.24 -1.72
C LEU A 225 17.31 -10.63 -2.15
N PRO A 226 16.49 -11.44 -2.85
CA PRO A 226 16.96 -12.69 -3.43
C PRO A 226 18.05 -12.44 -4.47
N ASP A 227 18.94 -13.41 -4.68
CA ASP A 227 19.91 -13.33 -5.77
C ASP A 227 19.22 -13.32 -7.15
N ARG A 228 19.98 -12.94 -8.17
CA ARG A 228 19.50 -12.79 -9.54
C ARG A 228 18.86 -14.07 -10.11
N GLU A 229 19.45 -15.23 -9.83
CA GLU A 229 18.94 -16.52 -10.33
C GLU A 229 17.59 -16.85 -9.68
N THR A 230 17.48 -16.63 -8.37
CA THR A 230 16.26 -16.82 -7.60
C THR A 230 15.17 -15.85 -8.06
N MET A 231 15.49 -14.57 -8.27
CA MET A 231 14.54 -13.59 -8.81
C MET A 231 14.02 -14.00 -10.19
N ASN A 232 14.88 -14.54 -11.06
CA ASN A 232 14.48 -15.04 -12.38
C ASN A 232 13.49 -16.21 -12.27
N LYS A 233 13.74 -17.16 -11.37
CA LYS A 233 12.82 -18.29 -11.10
C LYS A 233 11.46 -17.80 -10.61
N VAL A 234 11.46 -16.85 -9.67
CA VAL A 234 10.23 -16.23 -9.15
C VAL A 234 9.46 -15.53 -10.26
N CYS A 235 10.10 -14.65 -11.04
CA CYS A 235 9.44 -13.92 -12.13
C CYS A 235 8.88 -14.85 -13.20
N ALA A 236 9.64 -15.86 -13.62
CA ALA A 236 9.20 -16.85 -14.60
C ALA A 236 7.98 -17.64 -14.09
N SER A 237 7.99 -18.06 -12.83
CA SER A 237 6.87 -18.79 -12.23
C SER A 237 5.61 -17.94 -12.10
N ILE A 238 5.74 -16.67 -11.68
CA ILE A 238 4.64 -15.71 -11.62
C ILE A 238 4.04 -15.50 -13.02
N LEU A 239 4.87 -15.30 -14.03
CA LEU A 239 4.40 -15.10 -15.41
C LEU A 239 3.66 -16.33 -15.95
N ASP A 240 4.18 -17.53 -15.68
CA ASP A 240 3.49 -18.79 -15.98
C ASP A 240 2.13 -18.87 -15.28
N TYR A 241 2.07 -18.57 -13.97
CA TYR A 241 0.83 -18.52 -13.21
C TYR A 241 -0.20 -17.54 -13.81
N MET A 242 0.25 -16.32 -14.15
CA MET A 242 -0.61 -15.29 -14.78
C MET A 242 -1.19 -15.78 -16.12
N GLY A 243 -0.41 -16.53 -16.91
CA GLY A 243 -0.85 -17.13 -18.17
C GLY A 243 -1.99 -18.13 -18.01
N LYS A 244 -2.08 -18.82 -16.86
CA LYS A 244 -3.14 -19.80 -16.53
C LYS A 244 -4.48 -19.13 -16.24
N LYS A 245 -4.54 -17.80 -16.06
CA LYS A 245 -5.77 -17.03 -15.74
C LYS A 245 -6.54 -17.58 -14.52
N LYS A 246 -5.81 -18.09 -13.53
CA LYS A 246 -6.35 -18.60 -12.27
C LYS A 246 -6.63 -17.48 -11.27
N GLU A 247 -7.24 -17.85 -10.14
CA GLU A 247 -7.37 -17.01 -8.95
C GLU A 247 -6.43 -17.51 -7.84
N PRO A 248 -5.89 -16.61 -6.99
CA PRO A 248 -6.11 -15.15 -6.98
C PRO A 248 -5.49 -14.43 -8.17
N GLN A 249 -6.11 -13.33 -8.58
CA GLN A 249 -5.57 -12.52 -9.68
C GLN A 249 -4.34 -11.73 -9.22
N VAL A 250 -3.28 -11.77 -10.03
CA VAL A 250 -2.11 -10.91 -9.83
C VAL A 250 -2.43 -9.49 -10.28
N MET A 251 -2.34 -8.53 -9.35
CA MET A 251 -2.66 -7.12 -9.61
C MET A 251 -1.54 -6.37 -10.34
N ILE A 252 -0.29 -6.75 -10.07
CA ILE A 252 0.87 -6.16 -10.73
C ILE A 252 0.92 -6.62 -12.20
N PRO A 253 1.08 -5.70 -13.16
CA PRO A 253 1.13 -6.05 -14.58
C PRO A 253 2.29 -6.99 -14.92
N PRO A 254 2.13 -7.89 -15.91
CA PRO A 254 3.18 -8.84 -16.30
C PRO A 254 4.46 -8.15 -16.78
N GLU A 255 4.36 -6.94 -17.32
CA GLU A 255 5.49 -6.15 -17.81
C GLU A 255 6.55 -5.89 -16.73
N TYR A 256 6.13 -5.74 -15.46
CA TYR A 256 7.06 -5.57 -14.34
C TYR A 256 7.95 -6.81 -14.17
N PHE A 257 7.36 -8.01 -14.16
CA PHE A 257 8.12 -9.26 -14.04
C PHE A 257 8.96 -9.56 -15.27
N GLN A 258 8.47 -9.19 -16.46
CA GLN A 258 9.22 -9.34 -17.72
C GLN A 258 10.49 -8.49 -17.73
N GLN A 259 10.40 -7.22 -17.30
CA GLN A 259 11.55 -6.32 -17.22
C GLN A 259 12.57 -6.81 -16.20
N ILE A 260 12.12 -7.23 -15.01
CA ILE A 260 13.04 -7.82 -14.03
C ILE A 260 13.70 -9.06 -14.63
N LEU A 261 12.95 -9.98 -15.23
CA LEU A 261 13.52 -11.19 -15.82
C LEU A 261 14.56 -10.90 -16.92
N GLN A 262 14.31 -9.90 -17.76
CA GLN A 262 15.20 -9.52 -18.87
C GLN A 262 16.42 -8.74 -18.40
N ASP A 263 16.21 -7.70 -17.58
CA ASP A 263 17.17 -6.61 -17.41
C ASP A 263 17.70 -6.45 -15.98
N GLY A 264 17.15 -7.17 -15.00
CA GLY A 264 17.56 -7.03 -13.60
C GLY A 264 16.65 -6.13 -12.78
N ARG A 265 15.83 -5.33 -13.45
CA ARG A 265 15.15 -4.17 -12.86
C ARG A 265 13.90 -3.82 -13.64
N GLY A 266 12.99 -3.11 -12.98
CA GLY A 266 11.88 -2.41 -13.63
C GLY A 266 12.36 -1.12 -14.31
N HIS A 267 11.64 -0.72 -15.36
CA HIS A 267 11.95 0.43 -16.19
C HIS A 267 10.87 1.51 -16.09
N PHE A 268 11.34 2.75 -16.02
CA PHE A 268 10.54 3.96 -16.11
C PHE A 268 11.45 5.13 -16.51
N ASP A 269 10.90 6.14 -17.18
CA ASP A 269 11.65 7.31 -17.65
C ASP A 269 11.81 8.39 -16.56
N GLU A 270 10.81 8.46 -15.66
CA GLU A 270 10.76 9.44 -14.57
C GLU A 270 10.16 8.78 -13.32
N CYS A 271 10.72 9.09 -12.16
CA CYS A 271 10.18 8.62 -10.89
C CYS A 271 8.81 9.28 -10.61
N GLY A 272 7.77 8.45 -10.54
CA GLY A 272 6.37 8.87 -10.33
C GLY A 272 5.99 9.15 -8.88
N VAL A 273 6.94 9.16 -7.95
CA VAL A 273 6.69 9.32 -6.51
C VAL A 273 5.93 10.62 -6.17
N TRP A 274 6.09 11.68 -6.97
CA TRP A 274 5.34 12.94 -6.83
C TRP A 274 3.84 12.83 -7.04
N LYS A 275 3.34 11.70 -7.60
CA LYS A 275 1.90 11.42 -7.72
C LYS A 275 1.28 11.05 -6.37
N SER A 276 2.10 10.77 -5.36
CA SER A 276 1.65 10.41 -4.02
C SER A 276 2.23 11.37 -2.98
N ILE A 277 1.41 11.74 -2.00
CA ILE A 277 1.88 12.42 -0.79
C ILE A 277 1.96 11.42 0.36
N PHE A 278 3.16 11.21 0.89
CA PHE A 278 3.43 10.35 2.03
C PHE A 278 3.56 11.20 3.29
N VAL A 279 2.58 11.10 4.18
CA VAL A 279 2.53 11.83 5.45
C VAL A 279 2.91 10.91 6.58
N ASN A 280 3.98 11.21 7.29
CA ASN A 280 4.47 10.44 8.43
C ASN A 280 3.64 10.69 9.70
N GLY A 281 3.87 9.84 10.71
CA GLY A 281 3.17 9.88 11.99
C GLY A 281 3.22 11.24 12.68
N ASN A 282 4.27 12.01 12.45
CA ASN A 282 4.54 13.34 13.02
C ASN A 282 4.11 14.50 12.11
N GLY A 283 3.40 14.21 11.01
CA GLY A 283 2.94 15.20 10.04
C GLY A 283 3.99 15.64 9.01
N THR A 284 5.18 15.03 9.01
CA THR A 284 6.19 15.36 8.01
C THR A 284 5.93 14.70 6.66
N VAL A 285 6.45 15.33 5.61
CA VAL A 285 6.46 14.85 4.23
C VAL A 285 7.88 15.01 3.70
N MET A 286 8.46 13.93 3.20
CA MET A 286 9.80 13.95 2.60
C MET A 286 9.70 14.15 1.09
N VAL A 287 10.53 15.03 0.54
CA VAL A 287 10.57 15.37 -0.89
C VAL A 287 11.96 15.09 -1.44
N PRO A 288 12.13 14.34 -2.55
CA PRO A 288 11.08 13.69 -3.31
C PRO A 288 10.58 12.38 -2.68
N CYS A 289 11.38 11.75 -1.80
CA CYS A 289 11.02 10.48 -1.17
C CYS A 289 11.84 10.22 0.10
N TRP A 290 11.56 9.07 0.73
CA TRP A 290 12.17 8.64 1.99
C TRP A 290 13.69 8.43 1.96
N LYS A 291 14.30 8.26 0.77
CA LYS A 291 15.76 8.16 0.63
C LYS A 291 16.47 9.50 0.92
N PHE A 292 15.73 10.61 0.94
CA PHE A 292 16.25 11.96 1.18
C PHE A 292 15.76 12.49 2.55
N ASN A 293 16.39 12.03 3.63
CA ASN A 293 15.98 12.33 5.01
C ASN A 293 16.77 13.50 5.64
N SER A 294 17.16 14.49 4.85
CA SER A 294 17.79 15.71 5.37
C SER A 294 16.74 16.77 5.75
N PRO A 295 17.06 17.71 6.65
CA PRO A 295 16.14 18.78 7.04
C PRO A 295 15.59 19.59 5.86
N GLU A 296 16.41 19.87 4.86
CA GLU A 296 16.01 20.60 3.66
C GLU A 296 15.04 19.81 2.78
N ASN A 297 15.00 18.48 2.87
CA ASN A 297 14.07 17.62 2.14
C ASN A 297 12.80 17.28 2.96
N THR A 298 12.70 17.77 4.19
CA THR A 298 11.62 17.41 5.13
C THR A 298 10.72 18.60 5.44
N TYR A 299 9.45 18.49 5.04
CA TYR A 299 8.43 19.50 5.28
C TYR A 299 7.43 19.02 6.32
N SER A 300 6.69 19.94 6.96
CA SER A 300 5.62 19.62 7.90
C SER A 300 4.28 20.15 7.40
N LEU A 301 3.26 19.28 7.32
CA LEU A 301 1.89 19.68 6.99
C LEU A 301 1.20 20.45 8.13
N LEU A 302 1.81 20.56 9.31
CA LEU A 302 1.32 21.49 10.33
C LEU A 302 1.67 22.93 9.98
N GLU A 303 2.81 23.14 9.32
CA GLU A 303 3.38 24.46 9.05
C GLU A 303 3.17 24.90 7.59
N HIS A 304 3.19 23.95 6.67
CA HIS A 304 3.15 24.18 5.23
C HIS A 304 1.80 23.72 4.63
N SER A 305 1.48 24.26 3.47
CA SER A 305 0.44 23.79 2.56
C SER A 305 0.98 22.74 1.59
N VAL A 306 0.08 21.94 1.01
CA VAL A 306 0.46 20.97 -0.05
C VAL A 306 1.05 21.69 -1.26
N ASP A 307 0.53 22.88 -1.60
CA ASP A 307 1.01 23.67 -2.74
C ASP A 307 2.46 24.13 -2.56
N GLU A 308 2.85 24.55 -1.35
CA GLU A 308 4.23 24.91 -1.03
C GLU A 308 5.17 23.69 -1.12
N ILE A 309 4.77 22.56 -0.54
CA ILE A 309 5.56 21.31 -0.58
C ILE A 309 5.74 20.82 -2.02
N TRP A 310 4.71 20.94 -2.87
CA TRP A 310 4.80 20.53 -4.29
C TRP A 310 5.52 21.52 -5.20
N SER A 311 5.81 22.72 -4.69
CA SER A 311 6.63 23.73 -5.40
C SER A 311 8.11 23.65 -5.02
N ALA A 312 8.48 22.73 -4.12
CA ALA A 312 9.83 22.53 -3.63
C ALA A 312 10.79 22.10 -4.77
N PRO A 313 11.97 22.72 -4.92
CA PRO A 313 12.92 22.40 -5.99
C PRO A 313 13.47 20.95 -5.94
N GLN A 314 13.43 20.31 -4.77
CA GLN A 314 13.88 18.94 -4.54
C GLN A 314 13.11 17.92 -5.39
N TRP A 315 11.91 18.26 -5.88
CA TRP A 315 11.18 17.45 -6.84
C TRP A 315 11.92 17.27 -8.18
N ASP A 316 12.85 18.15 -8.53
CA ASP A 316 13.64 18.01 -9.77
C ASP A 316 14.49 16.75 -9.75
N ILE A 317 14.89 16.24 -8.58
CA ILE A 317 15.61 14.96 -8.44
C ILE A 317 14.79 13.80 -9.04
N ALA A 318 13.46 13.82 -8.89
CA ALA A 318 12.59 12.77 -9.41
C ALA A 318 12.60 12.67 -10.95
N LYS A 319 13.01 13.74 -11.67
CA LYS A 319 13.12 13.75 -13.14
C LYS A 319 14.16 12.77 -13.68
N THR A 320 15.20 12.50 -12.89
CA THR A 320 16.36 11.72 -13.35
C THR A 320 16.68 10.54 -12.44
N CYS A 321 16.01 10.41 -11.29
CA CYS A 321 16.21 9.30 -10.35
C CYS A 321 15.70 7.98 -10.92
N HIS A 322 16.54 6.93 -10.82
CA HIS A 322 16.23 5.56 -11.25
C HIS A 322 16.67 4.51 -10.21
N ASP A 323 16.79 4.90 -8.94
CA ASP A 323 17.44 4.10 -7.90
C ASP A 323 16.60 2.90 -7.45
N CYS A 324 15.30 2.91 -7.73
CA CYS A 324 14.38 1.82 -7.35
C CYS A 324 14.39 0.75 -8.43
N GLU A 325 15.17 -0.30 -8.25
CA GLU A 325 15.35 -1.34 -9.27
C GLU A 325 14.19 -2.33 -9.30
N VAL A 326 13.70 -2.76 -8.14
CA VAL A 326 12.72 -3.86 -8.03
C VAL A 326 11.51 -3.49 -7.17
N LEU A 327 11.30 -2.19 -6.90
CA LEU A 327 10.20 -1.73 -6.09
C LEU A 327 8.93 -1.50 -6.94
N GLY A 328 7.99 -2.45 -6.88
CA GLY A 328 6.79 -2.49 -7.72
C GLY A 328 5.86 -1.29 -7.57
N CYS A 329 5.75 -0.69 -6.38
CA CYS A 329 4.90 0.49 -6.17
C CYS A 329 5.45 1.74 -6.89
N ILE A 330 6.77 1.94 -6.85
CA ILE A 330 7.44 3.00 -7.61
C ILE A 330 7.34 2.70 -9.09
N TRP A 331 7.68 1.48 -9.52
CA TRP A 331 7.51 1.08 -10.92
C TRP A 331 6.12 1.41 -11.46
N TYR A 332 5.07 1.05 -10.73
CA TYR A 332 3.68 1.28 -11.12
C TYR A 332 3.33 2.76 -11.20
N SER A 333 3.69 3.53 -10.17
CA SER A 333 3.44 4.99 -10.14
C SER A 333 4.26 5.74 -11.19
N SER A 334 5.43 5.23 -11.58
CA SER A 334 6.31 5.81 -12.60
C SER A 334 5.85 5.52 -14.03
N GLN A 335 4.92 4.58 -14.24
CA GLN A 335 4.41 4.32 -15.59
C GLN A 335 3.61 5.52 -16.14
N PRO A 336 3.62 5.71 -17.48
CA PRO A 336 2.80 6.73 -18.13
C PRO A 336 1.33 6.65 -17.73
N VAL A 337 0.64 7.79 -17.69
CA VAL A 337 -0.78 7.86 -17.28
C VAL A 337 -1.67 6.97 -18.13
N THR A 338 -1.31 6.73 -19.40
CA THR A 338 -2.01 5.79 -20.29
C THR A 338 -1.89 4.34 -19.81
N THR A 339 -0.69 3.92 -19.37
CA THR A 339 -0.43 2.62 -18.75
C THR A 339 -1.09 2.51 -17.38
N PHE A 340 -0.97 3.54 -16.56
CA PHE A 340 -1.61 3.65 -15.25
C PHE A 340 -3.14 3.56 -15.37
N ALA A 341 -3.78 4.37 -16.21
CA ALA A 341 -5.22 4.35 -16.42
C ALA A 341 -5.69 2.99 -16.94
N ARG A 342 -4.99 2.39 -17.92
CA ARG A 342 -5.34 1.07 -18.45
C ARG A 342 -5.25 -0.04 -17.39
N ASN A 343 -4.22 -0.03 -16.55
CA ASN A 343 -3.99 -1.08 -15.56
C ASN A 343 -4.76 -0.84 -14.25
N TYR A 344 -4.88 0.41 -13.80
CA TYR A 344 -5.67 0.83 -12.64
C TYR A 344 -7.17 0.63 -12.89
N MET A 345 -7.69 1.03 -14.06
CA MET A 345 -9.09 0.78 -14.43
C MET A 345 -9.37 -0.71 -14.64
N ARG A 346 -8.39 -1.51 -15.12
CA ARG A 346 -8.53 -2.97 -15.17
C ARG A 346 -8.50 -3.61 -13.77
N GLY A 347 -7.64 -3.14 -12.88
CA GLY A 347 -7.55 -3.63 -11.49
C GLY A 347 -8.77 -3.27 -10.66
N LEU A 348 -9.10 -1.98 -10.58
CA LEU A 348 -10.31 -1.49 -9.89
C LEU A 348 -11.58 -2.00 -10.57
N GLY A 349 -11.67 -1.98 -11.90
CA GLY A 349 -12.85 -2.46 -12.62
C GLY A 349 -13.13 -3.94 -12.33
N LYS A 350 -12.09 -4.78 -12.22
CA LYS A 350 -12.23 -6.21 -11.89
C LYS A 350 -12.51 -6.46 -10.40
N MET A 351 -12.05 -5.60 -9.50
CA MET A 351 -12.35 -5.69 -8.07
C MET A 351 -13.77 -5.17 -7.76
N ILE A 352 -14.18 -4.07 -8.38
CA ILE A 352 -15.51 -3.47 -8.25
C ILE A 352 -16.58 -4.33 -8.97
N SER A 353 -16.26 -4.96 -10.10
CA SER A 353 -17.23 -5.80 -10.81
C SER A 353 -17.57 -7.11 -10.09
N LYS A 354 -16.73 -7.57 -9.14
CA LYS A 354 -16.95 -8.83 -8.40
C LYS A 354 -17.94 -8.72 -7.24
N GLU A 355 -18.51 -7.54 -6.95
CA GLU A 355 -19.68 -7.41 -6.06
C GLU A 355 -21.02 -7.68 -6.75
N ARG A 356 -21.04 -8.04 -8.05
CA ARG A 356 -22.22 -8.60 -8.70
C ARG A 356 -22.18 -10.14 -8.63
N PRO A 357 -22.85 -10.80 -7.66
CA PRO A 357 -23.27 -12.16 -7.90
C PRO A 357 -24.20 -12.11 -9.12
N GLU A 358 -23.82 -12.85 -10.16
CA GLU A 358 -24.66 -13.07 -11.32
C GLU A 358 -26.00 -13.67 -10.84
N LEU A 359 -27.06 -12.86 -10.89
CA LEU A 359 -28.40 -13.39 -11.07
C LEU A 359 -28.47 -13.92 -12.51
N ALA A 360 -27.93 -15.12 -12.69
CA ALA A 360 -28.38 -15.99 -13.76
C ALA A 360 -29.80 -16.46 -13.38
N GLU A 361 -30.80 -15.62 -13.64
CA GLU A 361 -32.17 -16.10 -13.77
C GLU A 361 -32.33 -16.61 -15.20
N ALA A 362 -32.63 -17.91 -15.27
CA ALA A 362 -33.08 -18.59 -16.46
C ALA A 362 -34.32 -17.93 -17.05
N VAL A 363 -34.27 -17.57 -18.34
CA VAL A 363 -35.29 -17.86 -19.36
C VAL A 363 -34.58 -18.09 -20.68
#